data_AF-A0A660T3H4-F1
#
_entry.id   AF-A0A660T3H4-F1
#
_cell.length_a   1.000
_cell.length_b   1.000
_cell.length_c   1.000
_cell.angle_alpha   90.00
_cell.angle_beta   90.00
_cell.angle_gamma   90.00
#
_symmetry.space_group_name_H-M   'P 1'
#
loop_
_entity.id
_entity.type
_entity.pdbx_description
1 polymer ?
#
loop_
_entity_poly.entity_id
_entity_poly.type
_entity_poly.pdbx_seq_one_letter_code
_entity_poly.pdbx_strand_id
1 'polypeptide(L)'
;MGAYKKECLFSLFSFLVVILLTNIYPLFYMFPSITKGYIMGFPSHYFLAMFIGWVVLFFFYWFYMNVSENIDREIEASTAGGEK
;
A
#
# COMPACT_ATOMS: atom_id res chain seq x y z
N MET A 1 20.13 8.37 -6.55
CA MET A 1 18.99 8.84 -7.38
C MET A 1 18.62 10.22 -6.88
N GLY A 2 18.25 11.16 -7.76
CA GLY A 2 17.72 12.46 -7.30
C GLY A 2 16.45 12.25 -6.47
N ALA A 3 16.25 13.07 -5.43
CA ALA A 3 15.16 12.93 -4.48
C ALA A 3 13.77 12.90 -5.18
N TYR A 4 13.57 13.71 -6.22
CA TYR A 4 12.37 13.65 -7.09
C TYR A 4 12.16 12.30 -7.79
N LYS A 5 13.23 11.64 -8.24
CA LYS A 5 13.11 10.31 -8.86
C LYS A 5 12.71 9.26 -7.84
N LYS A 6 13.16 9.41 -6.59
CA LYS A 6 12.79 8.55 -5.46
C LYS A 6 11.32 8.72 -5.11
N GLU A 7 10.81 9.95 -5.05
CA GLU A 7 9.39 10.27 -4.83
C GLU A 7 8.50 9.62 -5.91
N CYS A 8 8.84 9.83 -7.18
CA CYS A 8 8.07 9.29 -8.30
C CYS A 8 8.05 7.75 -8.30
N LEU A 9 9.19 7.10 -8.07
CA LEU A 9 9.26 5.64 -7.99
C LEU A 9 8.45 5.10 -6.79
N PHE A 10 8.55 5.78 -5.64
CA PHE A 10 7.84 5.38 -4.43
C PHE A 10 6.33 5.54 -4.59
N SER A 11 5.87 6.64 -5.18
CA SER A 11 4.46 6.89 -5.49
C SER A 11 3.92 5.84 -6.47
N LEU A 12 4.66 5.55 -7.55
CA LEU A 12 4.27 4.52 -8.53
C LEU A 12 4.18 3.13 -7.88
N PHE A 13 5.17 2.76 -7.07
CA PHE A 13 5.15 1.49 -6.35
C PHE A 13 3.96 1.42 -5.39
N SER A 14 3.69 2.50 -4.66
CA SER A 14 2.59 2.57 -3.70
C SER A 14 1.23 2.47 -4.37
N PHE A 15 1.06 3.10 -5.53
CA PHE A 15 -0.12 2.95 -6.36
C PHE A 15 -0.36 1.50 -6.79
N LEU A 16 0.69 0.80 -7.23
CA LEU A 16 0.58 -0.63 -7.60
C LEU A 16 0.18 -1.50 -6.40
N VAL A 17 0.76 -1.24 -5.22
CA VAL A 17 0.41 -1.95 -3.99
C VAL A 17 -1.05 -1.72 -3.62
N VAL A 18 -1.54 -0.48 -3.67
CA VAL A 18 -2.94 -0.16 -3.36
C VAL A 18 -3.90 -0.82 -4.34
N ILE A 19 -3.60 -0.82 -5.63
CA ILE A 19 -4.41 -1.54 -6.64
C ILE A 19 -4.52 -3.01 -6.30
N LEU A 20 -3.39 -3.64 -5.97
CA LEU A 20 -3.33 -5.07 -5.68
C LEU A 20 -4.09 -5.40 -4.40
N LEU A 21 -3.93 -4.60 -3.34
CA LEU A 21 -4.64 -4.81 -2.07
C LEU A 21 -6.15 -4.58 -2.21
N THR A 22 -6.57 -3.57 -2.98
CA THR A 22 -7.99 -3.27 -3.21
C THR A 22 -8.66 -4.33 -4.08
N ASN A 23 -7.90 -4.93 -5.01
CA ASN A 23 -8.37 -5.98 -5.90
C ASN A 23 -7.78 -7.36 -5.52
N ILE A 24 -7.58 -7.62 -4.22
CA ILE A 24 -7.03 -8.89 -3.73
C ILE A 24 -8.03 -10.05 -3.86
N TYR A 25 -9.32 -9.76 -4.00
CA TYR A 25 -10.40 -10.75 -4.01
C TYR A 25 -10.21 -11.90 -5.02
N PRO A 26 -9.84 -11.66 -6.30
CA PRO A 26 -9.59 -12.73 -7.26
C PRO A 26 -8.47 -13.68 -6.83
N LEU A 27 -7.48 -13.20 -6.06
CA LEU A 27 -6.38 -14.05 -5.58
C LEU A 27 -6.88 -15.14 -4.63
N PHE A 28 -8.01 -14.93 -3.95
CA PHE A 28 -8.56 -15.94 -3.04
C PHE A 28 -9.07 -17.19 -3.77
N TYR A 29 -9.44 -17.08 -5.05
CA TYR A 29 -9.84 -18.25 -5.84
C TYR A 29 -8.69 -19.21 -6.14
N MET A 30 -7.44 -18.74 -6.08
CA MET A 30 -6.27 -19.62 -6.18
C MET A 30 -6.09 -20.47 -4.91
N PHE A 31 -6.75 -20.12 -3.81
CA PHE A 31 -6.67 -20.82 -2.53
C PHE A 31 -8.06 -21.34 -2.11
N PRO A 32 -8.47 -22.53 -2.60
CA PRO A 32 -9.82 -23.07 -2.37
C PRO A 32 -10.15 -23.32 -0.90
N SER A 33 -9.16 -23.37 -0.01
CA SER A 33 -9.37 -23.44 1.45
C SER A 33 -9.97 -22.16 2.02
N ILE A 34 -9.67 -21.00 1.45
CA ILE A 34 -10.14 -19.69 1.92
C ILE A 34 -11.56 -19.41 1.43
N THR A 35 -11.93 -19.90 0.25
CA THR A 35 -13.24 -19.66 -0.36
C THR A 35 -14.33 -20.60 0.14
N LYS A 36 -13.97 -21.81 0.59
CA LYS A 36 -14.91 -22.82 1.12
C LYS A 36 -15.23 -22.63 2.61
N GLY A 37 -14.51 -21.75 3.30
CA GLY A 37 -14.72 -21.48 4.72
C GLY A 37 -15.95 -20.61 4.97
N TYR A 38 -16.64 -20.89 6.07
CA TYR A 38 -17.72 -20.06 6.60
C TYR A 38 -17.39 -19.66 8.03
N ILE A 39 -17.53 -18.38 8.34
CA ILE A 39 -17.40 -17.82 9.68
C ILE A 39 -18.80 -17.31 10.06
N MET A 40 -19.38 -17.86 11.12
CA MET A 40 -20.73 -17.49 11.60
C MET A 40 -21.82 -17.59 10.51
N GLY A 41 -21.70 -18.56 9.59
CA GLY A 41 -22.65 -18.75 8.48
C GLY A 41 -22.43 -17.83 7.27
N PHE A 42 -21.45 -16.93 7.32
CA PHE A 42 -21.08 -16.06 6.20
C PHE A 42 -19.74 -16.47 5.58
N PRO A 43 -19.53 -16.37 4.26
CA PRO A 43 -18.30 -16.84 3.62
C PRO A 43 -17.05 -16.09 4.12
N SER A 44 -16.02 -16.82 4.52
CA SER A 44 -14.82 -16.27 5.19
C SER A 44 -14.02 -15.31 4.31
N HIS A 45 -14.01 -15.53 3.00
CA HIS A 45 -13.23 -14.75 2.04
C HIS A 45 -13.69 -13.28 1.94
N TYR A 46 -14.96 -12.99 2.22
CA TYR A 46 -15.45 -11.60 2.30
C TYR A 46 -14.94 -10.87 3.55
N PHE A 47 -14.89 -11.55 4.70
CA PHE A 47 -14.27 -10.99 5.91
C PHE A 47 -12.79 -10.71 5.67
N LEU A 48 -12.10 -11.63 4.98
CA LEU A 48 -10.70 -11.46 4.63
C LEU A 48 -10.49 -10.26 3.69
N ALA A 49 -11.36 -10.10 2.68
CA ALA A 49 -11.33 -8.97 1.76
C ALA A 49 -11.53 -7.64 2.51
N MET A 50 -12.51 -7.57 3.42
CA MET A 50 -12.73 -6.37 4.23
C MET A 50 -11.54 -6.09 5.16
N PHE A 51 -11.03 -7.11 5.83
CA PHE A 51 -9.89 -6.96 6.74
C PHE A 51 -8.64 -6.46 6.00
N ILE A 52 -8.32 -7.05 4.85
CA ILE A 52 -7.18 -6.60 4.03
C ILE A 52 -7.43 -5.20 3.46
N GLY A 53 -8.63 -4.94 2.96
CA GLY A 53 -9.00 -3.64 2.38
C GLY A 53 -9.04 -2.48 3.38
N TRP A 54 -9.16 -2.75 4.68
CA TRP A 54 -9.21 -1.70 5.70
C TRP A 54 -7.97 -1.71 6.60
N VAL A 55 -7.69 -2.84 7.25
CA VAL A 55 -6.64 -2.92 8.26
C VAL A 55 -5.26 -2.90 7.62
N VAL A 56 -5.03 -3.71 6.57
CA VAL A 56 -3.73 -3.74 5.90
C VAL A 56 -3.48 -2.42 5.15
N LEU A 57 -4.50 -1.88 4.46
CA LEU A 57 -4.39 -0.59 3.80
C LEU A 57 -4.11 0.56 4.79
N PHE A 58 -4.71 0.54 5.97
CA PHE A 58 -4.44 1.55 7.01
C PHE A 58 -2.95 1.58 7.40
N PHE A 59 -2.37 0.42 7.73
CA PHE A 59 -0.94 0.34 8.08
C PHE A 59 -0.05 0.73 6.90
N PHE A 60 -0.43 0.35 5.68
CA PHE A 60 0.28 0.74 4.48
C PHE A 60 0.32 2.27 4.31
N TYR A 61 -0.83 2.95 4.44
CA TYR A 61 -0.89 4.41 4.31
C TYR A 61 -0.12 5.13 5.41
N TRP A 62 -0.16 4.63 6.65
CA TRP A 62 0.69 5.17 7.70
C TRP A 62 2.18 5.08 7.31
N PHE A 63 2.64 3.90 6.88
CA PHE A 63 4.01 3.75 6.41
C PHE A 63 4.33 4.68 5.23
N TYR A 64 3.42 4.78 4.27
CA TYR A 64 3.53 5.68 3.12
C TYR A 64 3.75 7.13 3.54
N MET A 65 2.96 7.65 4.48
CA MET A 65 3.08 9.03 4.95
C MET A 65 4.45 9.31 5.55
N ASN A 66 4.96 8.43 6.43
CA ASN A 66 6.28 8.63 7.04
C ASN A 66 7.40 8.64 6.00
N VAL A 67 7.33 7.75 5.00
CA VAL A 67 8.36 7.67 3.97
C VAL A 67 8.28 8.86 3.02
N SER A 68 7.07 9.25 2.62
CA SER A 68 6.84 10.42 1.75
C SER A 68 7.38 11.68 2.40
N GLU A 69 7.05 11.93 3.67
CA GLU A 69 7.51 13.13 4.39
C GLU A 69 9.05 13.18 4.48
N ASN A 70 9.71 12.03 4.62
CA ASN A 70 11.17 11.98 4.63
C ASN A 70 11.77 12.27 3.24
N ILE A 71 11.11 11.84 2.16
CA ILE A 71 11.53 12.16 0.79
C ILE A 71 11.37 13.65 0.52
N ASP A 72 10.26 14.26 0.96
CA ASP A 72 10.01 15.69 0.80
C ASP A 72 11.09 16.53 1.50
N ARG A 73 11.47 16.15 2.73
CA ARG A 73 12.58 16.79 3.46
C ARG A 73 13.92 16.67 2.73
N GLU A 74 14.20 15.52 2.09
CA GLU A 74 15.41 15.34 1.26
C GLU A 74 15.40 16.27 0.03
N ILE A 75 14.23 16.48 -0.59
CA ILE A 75 14.06 17.40 -1.73
C ILE A 75 14.32 18.84 -1.30
N GLU A 76 13.72 19.28 -0.18
CA GLU A 76 13.92 20.63 0.37
C GLU A 76 15.38 20.90 0.70
N ALA A 77 16.06 19.96 1.37
CA ALA A 77 17.47 20.08 1.71
C ALA A 77 18.39 20.14 0.47
N SER A 78 18.08 19.34 -0.56
CA SER A 78 18.82 19.36 -1.83
C SER A 78 18.63 20.66 -2.61
N THR A 79 17.46 21.29 -2.48
CA THR A 79 17.14 22.57 -3.13
C THR A 79 17.80 23.74 -2.40
N ALA A 80 17.75 23.75 -1.06
CA ALA A 80 18.37 24.80 -0.23
C ALA A 80 19.91 24.77 -0.25
N GLY A 81 20.52 23.60 -0.49
CA GLY A 81 21.98 23.46 -0.62
C GLY A 81 22.56 23.90 -1.97
N GLY A 82 21.71 24.21 -2.96
CA GLY A 82 22.11 24.61 -4.31
C GLY A 82 22.27 26.12 -4.54
N GLU A 83 21.99 26.96 -3.53
CA GLU A 83 22.14 28.43 -3.59
C GLU A 83 23.53 28.93 -3.12
N LYS A 84 24.61 28.17 -3.34
CA LYS A 84 25.99 28.65 -3.11
C LYS A 84 26.89 28.39 -4.30
#